data_AF-A0A7C8EDT2-F1
#
_entry.id   AF-A0A7C8EDT2-F1
#
_cell.length_a   1.000
_cell.length_b   1.000
_cell.length_c   1.000
_cell.angle_alpha   90.00
_cell.angle_beta   90.00
_cell.angle_gamma   90.00
#
_symmetry.space_group_name_H-M   'P 1'
#
loop_
_entity.id
_entity.type
_entity.pdbx_description
1 polymer ?
#
loop_
_entity_poly.entity_id
_entity_poly.type
_entity_poly.pdbx_seq_one_letter_code
_entity_poly.pdbx_strand_id
1 'polypeptide(L)'
;MRQTREGKIKIEFHHRGMEPLLSTFDRVSNRLAFAIVLASLVIGSSLIVLAGIPPKWHGIPVIGLVGFVIAGVMGFWLLISILRRGSM
;
A
#
# COMPACT_ATOMS: atom_id res chain seq x y z
N MET A 1 -49.84 -14.55 -15.35
CA MET A 1 -48.95 -15.34 -16.24
C MET A 1 -49.00 -14.87 -17.71
N ARG A 2 -48.92 -13.56 -18.03
CA ARG A 2 -49.04 -13.07 -19.43
C ARG A 2 -47.89 -12.19 -19.94
N GLN A 3 -46.92 -11.80 -19.09
CA GLN A 3 -45.80 -10.95 -19.51
C GLN A 3 -44.62 -11.71 -20.13
N THR A 4 -44.64 -13.04 -20.17
CA THR A 4 -43.53 -13.86 -20.69
C THR A 4 -43.56 -14.03 -22.21
N ARG A 5 -44.63 -13.59 -22.91
CA ARG A 5 -44.87 -13.90 -24.33
C ARG A 5 -44.42 -12.82 -25.33
N GLU A 6 -43.93 -11.68 -24.86
CA GLU A 6 -43.55 -10.55 -25.75
C GLU A 6 -42.04 -10.41 -26.00
N GLY A 7 -41.21 -11.38 -25.61
CA GLY A 7 -39.77 -11.37 -25.97
C GLY A 7 -38.96 -10.19 -25.40
N LYS A 8 -39.57 -9.33 -24.57
CA LYS A 8 -38.92 -8.21 -23.90
C LYS A 8 -38.47 -8.62 -22.50
N ILE A 9 -37.71 -9.71 -22.41
CA ILE A 9 -36.87 -9.90 -21.21
C ILE A 9 -35.67 -8.99 -21.41
N LYS A 10 -35.78 -7.76 -20.90
CA LYS A 10 -34.65 -6.83 -20.80
C LYS A 10 -33.76 -7.38 -19.69
N ILE A 11 -32.86 -8.30 -20.04
CA ILE A 11 -31.78 -8.69 -19.14
C ILE A 11 -30.84 -7.49 -19.10
N GLU A 12 -31.00 -6.62 -18.11
CA GLU A 12 -29.96 -5.66 -17.74
C GLU A 12 -28.78 -6.48 -17.20
N PHE A 13 -27.95 -6.97 -18.12
CA PHE A 13 -26.61 -7.40 -17.81
C PHE A 13 -25.85 -6.16 -17.33
N HIS A 14 -25.97 -5.85 -16.03
CA HIS A 14 -24.96 -5.04 -15.37
C HIS A 14 -23.65 -5.80 -15.53
N HIS A 15 -22.82 -5.37 -16.48
CA HIS A 15 -21.48 -5.90 -16.70
C HIS A 15 -20.59 -5.52 -15.51
N ARG A 16 -20.80 -6.17 -14.36
CA ARG A 16 -20.00 -6.08 -13.14
C ARG A 16 -18.69 -6.88 -13.26
N GLY A 17 -18.14 -7.01 -14.46
CA GLY A 17 -16.92 -7.80 -14.68
C GLY A 17 -15.66 -7.07 -14.25
N MET A 18 -15.63 -5.73 -14.42
CA MET A 18 -14.41 -4.94 -14.28
C MET A 18 -14.28 -4.21 -12.93
N GLU A 19 -15.37 -3.82 -12.27
CA GLU A 19 -15.32 -3.22 -10.93
C GLU A 19 -14.49 -4.03 -9.89
N PRO A 20 -14.64 -5.36 -9.81
CA PRO A 20 -13.85 -6.18 -8.89
C PRO A 20 -12.35 -6.22 -9.26
N LEU A 21 -12.05 -6.19 -10.56
CA LEU A 21 -10.68 -6.15 -11.07
C LEU A 21 -10.03 -4.79 -10.78
N LEU A 22 -10.74 -3.69 -11.06
CA LEU A 22 -10.27 -2.33 -10.79
C LEU A 22 -10.01 -2.10 -9.31
N SER A 23 -10.92 -2.54 -8.43
CA SER A 23 -10.74 -2.42 -6.98
C SER A 23 -9.59 -3.28 -6.44
N THR A 24 -9.34 -4.45 -7.04
CA THR A 24 -8.18 -5.28 -6.70
C THR A 24 -6.88 -4.62 -7.18
N PHE A 25 -6.87 -4.08 -8.40
CA PHE A 25 -5.72 -3.39 -8.97
C PHE A 25 -5.35 -2.14 -8.18
N ASP A 26 -6.33 -1.35 -7.75
CA ASP A 26 -6.13 -0.18 -6.89
C ASP A 26 -5.50 -0.57 -5.54
N ARG A 27 -6.00 -1.64 -4.91
CA ARG A 27 -5.45 -2.17 -3.66
C ARG A 27 -4.00 -2.63 -3.82
N VAL A 28 -3.69 -3.34 -4.91
CA VAL A 28 -2.33 -3.81 -5.21
C VAL A 28 -1.40 -2.63 -5.52
N SER A 29 -1.86 -1.66 -6.31
CA SER A 29 -1.09 -0.47 -6.67
C SER A 29 -0.75 0.36 -5.44
N ASN A 30 -1.73 0.58 -4.54
CA ASN A 30 -1.48 1.30 -3.30
C ASN A 30 -0.48 0.55 -2.38
N ARG A 31 -0.57 -0.78 -2.32
CA ARG A 31 0.40 -1.61 -1.57
C ARG A 31 1.80 -1.51 -2.15
N LEU A 32 1.94 -1.50 -3.48
CA LEU A 32 3.21 -1.34 -4.17
C LEU A 32 3.81 0.05 -3.95
N ALA A 33 3.01 1.11 -4.14
CA ALA A 33 3.44 2.48 -3.91
C ALA A 33 3.98 2.66 -2.48
N PHE A 34 3.26 2.12 -1.49
CA PHE A 34 3.70 2.17 -0.10
C PHE A 34 4.99 1.37 0.14
N ALA A 35 5.12 0.17 -0.45
CA ALA A 35 6.34 -0.63 -0.34
C ALA A 35 7.57 0.09 -0.93
N ILE A 36 7.39 0.79 -2.05
CA ILE A 36 8.45 1.59 -2.69
C ILE A 36 8.86 2.76 -1.80
N VAL A 37 7.89 3.50 -1.24
CA VAL A 37 8.16 4.61 -0.32
C VAL A 37 8.88 4.12 0.94
N LEU A 38 8.50 2.96 1.47
CA LEU A 38 9.17 2.35 2.61
C LEU A 38 10.64 2.00 2.26
N ALA A 39 10.85 1.34 1.11
CA ALA A 39 12.18 0.95 0.66
C ALA A 39 13.08 2.17 0.43
N SER A 40 12.57 3.21 -0.23
CA SER A 40 13.33 4.44 -0.46
C SER A 40 13.67 5.17 0.84
N LEU A 41 12.78 5.16 1.83
CA LEU A 41 13.03 5.72 3.16
C LEU A 41 14.15 4.96 3.87
N VAL A 42 14.13 3.62 3.88
CA VAL A 42 15.18 2.79 4.49
C VAL A 42 16.53 3.02 3.81
N ILE A 43 16.56 3.03 2.47
CA ILE A 43 17.80 3.23 1.70
C ILE A 43 18.34 4.65 1.91
N GLY A 44 17.49 5.69 1.79
CA GLY A 44 17.88 7.07 1.99
C GLY A 44 18.39 7.33 3.41
N SER A 45 17.73 6.74 4.41
CA SER A 45 18.16 6.83 5.81
C SER A 45 19.53 6.16 6.01
N SER A 46 19.75 4.99 5.42
CA SER A 46 21.04 4.28 5.46
C SER A 46 22.16 5.09 4.82
N LEU A 47 21.89 5.75 3.70
CA LEU A 47 22.84 6.64 3.03
C LEU A 47 23.19 7.86 3.89
N ILE A 48 22.22 8.47 4.58
CA ILE A 48 22.48 9.59 5.50
C ILE A 48 23.36 9.15 6.67
N VAL A 49 23.11 7.96 7.22
CA VAL A 49 23.94 7.37 8.28
C VAL A 49 25.38 7.18 7.78
N LEU A 50 25.55 6.60 6.59
CA LEU A 50 26.87 6.35 5.99
C LEU A 50 27.60 7.65 5.63
N ALA A 51 26.89 8.64 5.11
CA ALA A 51 27.43 9.95 4.75
C ALA A 51 27.91 10.75 5.98
N GLY A 52 27.50 10.35 7.19
CA GLY A 52 28.00 10.98 8.41
C GLY A 52 27.66 12.47 8.48
N ILE A 53 26.48 12.86 8.02
CA ILE A 53 26.05 14.27 7.98
C ILE A 53 25.79 14.74 9.43
N PRO A 54 26.42 15.84 9.90
CA PRO A 54 26.08 16.44 11.19
C PRO A 54 24.65 17.03 11.15
N PRO A 55 23.86 17.00 12.23
CA PRO A 55 24.20 16.70 13.62
C PRO A 55 24.27 15.19 13.94
N LYS A 56 25.31 14.81 14.69
CA LYS A 56 25.53 13.44 15.16
C LYS A 56 25.27 13.33 16.65
N TRP A 57 24.69 12.24 17.08
CA TRP A 57 24.61 11.86 18.49
C TRP A 57 25.32 10.52 18.67
N HIS A 58 26.33 10.47 19.55
CA HIS A 58 27.19 9.30 19.74
C HIS A 58 27.83 8.76 18.44
N GLY A 59 28.16 9.65 17.49
CA GLY A 59 28.77 9.28 16.21
C GLY A 59 27.77 8.88 15.11
N ILE A 60 26.48 8.72 15.44
CA ILE A 60 25.43 8.37 14.48
C ILE A 60 24.64 9.62 14.06
N PRO A 61 24.44 9.87 12.76
CA PRO A 61 23.59 10.97 12.29
C PRO A 61 22.15 10.86 12.81
N VAL A 62 21.68 11.89 13.52
CA VAL A 62 20.34 11.90 14.15
C VAL A 62 19.24 11.80 13.09
N ILE A 63 19.44 12.47 11.96
CA ILE A 63 18.49 12.48 10.85
C ILE A 63 18.27 11.06 10.30
N GLY A 64 19.36 10.28 10.13
CA GLY A 64 19.28 8.89 9.70
C GLY A 64 18.67 7.97 10.76
N LEU A 65 18.86 8.25 12.05
CA LEU A 65 18.19 7.48 13.10
C LEU A 65 16.67 7.72 13.08
N VAL A 66 16.25 8.99 12.98
CA VAL A 66 14.83 9.36 12.91
C VAL A 66 14.18 8.74 11.67
N GLY A 67 14.84 8.81 10.51
CA GLY A 67 14.35 8.18 9.28
C GLY A 67 14.16 6.67 9.44
N PHE A 68 15.08 5.99 10.13
CA PHE A 68 14.96 4.55 10.42
C PHE A 68 13.81 4.22 11.35
N VAL A 69 13.60 5.02 12.41
CA VAL A 69 12.48 4.82 13.34
C VAL A 69 11.14 5.00 12.62
N ILE A 70 11.01 6.06 11.81
CA ILE A 70 9.80 6.30 11.02
C ILE A 70 9.56 5.15 10.03
N ALA A 71 10.60 4.70 9.32
CA ALA A 71 10.50 3.55 8.42
C ALA A 71 10.07 2.28 9.17
N GLY A 72 10.63 2.04 10.35
CA GLY A 72 10.24 0.92 11.22
C GLY A 72 8.77 0.96 11.59
N VAL A 73 8.26 2.11 12.05
CA VAL A 73 6.84 2.28 12.41
C VAL A 73 5.93 2.09 11.19
N MET A 74 6.26 2.71 10.06
CA MET A 74 5.48 2.59 8.82
C MET A 74 5.46 1.13 8.31
N GLY A 75 6.60 0.45 8.36
CA GLY A 75 6.72 -0.94 7.94
C GLY A 75 5.96 -1.89 8.86
N PHE A 76 6.04 -1.64 10.17
CA PHE A 76 5.30 -2.42 11.17
C PHE A 76 3.79 -2.23 11.03
N TRP A 77 3.33 -0.99 10.81
CA TRP A 77 1.92 -0.72 10.55
C TRP A 77 1.45 -1.40 9.25
N LEU A 78 2.24 -1.35 8.18
CA LEU A 78 1.92 -2.06 6.94
C LEU A 78 1.79 -3.56 7.17
N LEU A 79 2.74 -4.15 7.91
CA LEU A 79 2.72 -5.57 8.26
C LEU A 79 1.42 -5.91 8.99
N ILE A 80 1.08 -5.16 10.04
CA ILE A 80 -0.18 -5.34 10.77
C ILE A 80 -1.40 -5.21 9.85
N SER A 81 -1.41 -4.22 8.95
CA SER A 81 -2.51 -3.98 8.01
C SER A 81 -2.71 -5.18 7.06
N ILE A 82 -1.62 -5.77 6.57
CA ILE A 82 -1.67 -6.96 5.72
C ILE A 82 -2.19 -8.17 6.51
N LEU A 83 -1.68 -8.40 7.72
CA LEU A 83 -2.11 -9.52 8.56
C LEU A 83 -3.58 -9.40 8.97
N ARG A 84 -4.03 -8.21 9.37
CA ARG A 84 -5.40 -7.95 9.81
C ARG A 84 -6.42 -8.07 8.67
N ARG A 85 -5.98 -7.99 7.41
CA ARG A 85 -6.86 -8.06 6.22
C ARG A 85 -6.86 -9.43 5.53
N GLY A 86 -6.00 -10.35 5.97
CA GLY A 86 -6.01 -11.75 5.55
C GLY A 86 -7.05 -12.63 6.27
N SER A 87 -7.83 -12.08 7.20
CA SER A 87 -8.79 -12.81 8.04
C SER A 87 -10.26 -12.45 7.78
N MET A 88 -10.63 -12.06 6.56
CA MET A 88 -12.02 -11.87 6.13
C MET A 88 -12.24 -12.45 4.75
#